data_AF-A0A942AME9-F1
#
_entry.id   AF-A0A942AME9-F1
#
_cell.length_a   1.000
_cell.length_b   1.000
_cell.length_c   1.000
_cell.angle_alpha   90.00
_cell.angle_beta   90.00
_cell.angle_gamma   90.00
#
_symmetry.space_group_name_H-M   'P 1'
#
loop_
_entity.id
_entity.type
_entity.pdbx_description
1 polymer ?
#
loop_
_entity_poly.entity_id
_entity_poly.type
_entity_poly.pdbx_seq_one_letter_code
_entity_poly.pdbx_strand_id
1 'polypeptide(L)'
;MPNLKHYKKKRHLVWREKVLKKAGGLCEECRRYGRLDADGLPVRATVAHHKKPIDEYPELAYAVSNGQALCAMCHNRKHPEKGRKH
;
A
#
# COMPACT_ATOMS: atom_id res chain seq x y z
N MET A 1 9.78 -6.01 -14.97
CA MET A 1 8.31 -6.20 -15.10
C MET A 1 7.93 -6.07 -16.56
N PRO A 2 7.14 -6.99 -17.15
CA PRO A 2 6.34 -6.62 -18.30
C PRO A 2 5.12 -5.80 -17.86
N ASN A 3 4.95 -4.68 -18.57
CA ASN A 3 3.73 -3.89 -18.82
C ASN A 3 2.99 -3.15 -17.67
N LEU A 4 3.48 -1.93 -17.39
CA LEU A 4 2.76 -0.81 -16.78
C LEU A 4 1.56 -0.33 -17.64
N LYS A 5 0.44 -1.06 -17.70
CA LYS A 5 -0.81 -0.55 -18.33
C LYS A 5 -2.02 -0.46 -17.39
N HIS A 6 -1.90 -0.83 -16.12
CA HIS A 6 -3.05 -0.87 -15.19
C HIS A 6 -3.13 0.28 -14.16
N TYR A 7 -2.10 1.12 -14.06
CA TYR A 7 -1.99 2.15 -13.01
C TYR A 7 -2.75 3.46 -13.25
N LYS A 8 -3.57 3.58 -14.31
CA LYS A 8 -4.38 4.77 -14.63
C LYS A 8 -5.90 4.53 -14.63
N LYS A 9 -6.40 3.57 -13.85
CA LYS A 9 -7.83 3.27 -13.83
C LYS A 9 -8.46 3.87 -12.57
N LYS A 10 -9.54 4.64 -12.72
CA LYS A 10 -10.42 5.18 -11.64
C LYS A 10 -10.66 4.15 -10.51
N ARG A 11 -10.77 2.88 -10.89
CA ARG A 11 -10.91 1.73 -9.99
C ARG A 11 -9.76 1.58 -8.97
N HIS A 12 -8.51 1.80 -9.38
CA HIS A 12 -7.35 1.75 -8.48
C HIS A 12 -7.36 2.93 -7.49
N LEU A 13 -7.74 4.13 -7.94
CA LEU A 13 -7.85 5.29 -7.05
C LEU A 13 -8.94 5.07 -5.99
N VAL A 14 -10.12 4.58 -6.39
CA VAL A 14 -11.21 4.24 -5.48
C VAL A 14 -10.80 3.12 -4.51
N TRP A 15 -10.12 2.08 -5.01
CA TRP A 15 -9.61 1.01 -4.15
C TRP A 15 -8.58 1.54 -3.14
N ARG A 16 -7.61 2.35 -3.60
CA ARG A 16 -6.60 2.98 -2.74
C ARG A 16 -7.26 3.81 -1.65
N GLU A 17 -8.23 4.65 -1.99
CA GLU A 17 -8.96 5.46 -1.02
C GLU A 17 -9.67 4.59 0.03
N LYS A 18 -10.36 3.52 -0.39
CA LYS A 18 -11.02 2.59 0.54
C LYS A 18 -10.04 1.91 1.48
N VAL A 19 -8.88 1.48 0.99
CA VAL A 19 -7.82 0.86 1.80
C VAL A 19 -7.26 1.86 2.81
N LEU A 20 -6.92 3.08 2.38
CA LEU A 20 -6.41 4.13 3.27
C LEU A 20 -7.45 4.54 4.32
N LYS A 21 -8.71 4.71 3.92
CA LYS A 21 -9.81 5.06 4.83
C LYS A 21 -10.03 3.99 5.89
N LYS A 22 -10.00 2.70 5.51
CA LYS A 22 -10.10 1.58 6.46
C LYS A 22 -8.98 1.60 7.50
N ALA A 23 -7.78 2.02 7.10
CA ALA A 23 -6.64 2.13 8.00
C ALA A 23 -6.61 3.44 8.82
N GLY A 24 -7.60 4.33 8.66
CA GLY A 24 -7.61 5.66 9.27
C GLY A 24 -6.51 6.58 8.72
N GLY A 25 -6.01 6.31 7.50
CA GLY A 25 -4.91 7.05 6.89
C GLY A 25 -3.53 6.76 7.51
N LEU A 26 -3.43 5.77 8.41
CA LEU A 26 -2.19 5.41 9.10
C LEU A 26 -1.53 4.20 8.47
N CYS A 27 -0.20 4.16 8.52
CA CYS A 27 0.58 3.01 8.10
C CYS A 27 0.32 1.84 9.07
N GLU A 28 -0.32 0.77 8.57
CA GLU A 28 -0.69 -0.38 9.37
C GLU A 28 0.52 -1.10 9.96
N GLU A 29 1.65 -1.13 9.23
CA GLU A 29 2.89 -1.72 9.72
C GLU A 29 3.54 -0.86 10.80
N CYS A 30 3.62 0.47 10.62
CA CYS A 30 4.16 1.35 11.67
C CYS A 30 3.30 1.28 12.93
N ARG A 31 1.96 1.31 12.78
CA ARG A 31 1.02 1.20 13.90
C ARG A 31 1.19 -0.13 14.65
N ARG A 32 1.39 -1.24 13.94
CA ARG A 32 1.62 -2.57 14.55
C ARG A 32 2.84 -2.59 15.47
N TYR A 33 3.89 -1.86 15.12
CA TYR A 33 5.14 -1.82 15.90
C TYR A 33 5.30 -0.55 16.75
N GLY A 34 4.24 0.27 16.89
CA GLY A 34 4.30 1.52 17.66
C GLY A 34 5.30 2.56 17.11
N ARG A 35 5.62 2.52 15.81
CA ARG A 35 6.56 3.46 15.19
C ARG A 35 5.88 4.81 14.95
N LEU A 36 6.60 5.87 15.29
CA LEU A 36 6.22 7.26 15.10
C LEU A 36 7.10 7.90 14.02
N ASP A 37 6.68 9.03 13.47
CA ASP A 37 7.50 9.87 12.61
C ASP A 37 8.49 10.72 13.44
N ALA A 38 9.24 11.60 12.76
CA ALA A 38 10.27 12.42 13.40
C ALA A 38 9.72 13.39 14.46
N ASP A 39 8.44 13.74 14.36
CA ASP A 39 7.76 14.66 15.28
C ASP A 39 7.02 13.90 16.40
N GLY A 40 7.17 12.58 16.48
CA GLY A 40 6.48 11.76 17.47
C GLY A 40 5.01 11.49 17.15
N LEU A 41 4.58 11.65 15.89
CA LEU A 41 3.20 11.41 15.47
C LEU A 41 3.03 10.05 14.78
N PRO A 42 1.80 9.49 14.75
CA PRO A 42 1.51 8.27 14.02
C PRO A 42 1.84 8.39 12.52
N VAL A 43 2.66 7.46 12.02
CA VAL A 43 3.12 7.50 10.62
C VAL A 43 1.95 7.34 9.65
N ARG A 44 1.79 8.30 8.74
CA ARG A 44 0.75 8.28 7.70
C ARG A 44 1.03 7.26 6.60
N ALA A 45 -0.03 6.64 6.09
CA ALA A 45 0.03 5.79 4.90
C ALA A 45 -0.09 6.64 3.64
N THR A 46 0.77 6.37 2.65
CA THR A 46 0.77 7.05 1.35
C THR A 46 0.43 6.10 0.20
N VAL A 47 0.60 4.80 0.41
CA VAL A 47 0.45 3.76 -0.61
C VAL A 47 -0.49 2.67 -0.12
N ALA A 48 -1.35 2.17 -1.02
CA ALA A 48 -2.10 0.94 -0.82
C ALA A 48 -1.33 -0.21 -1.46
N HIS A 49 -0.84 -1.13 -0.64
CA HIS A 49 -0.05 -2.29 -1.02
C HIS A 49 -0.95 -3.51 -1.21
N HIS A 50 -0.75 -4.28 -2.27
CA HIS A 50 -1.37 -5.59 -2.45
C HIS A 50 -0.63 -6.64 -1.61
N LYS A 51 -1.32 -7.25 -0.64
CA LYS A 51 -0.75 -8.33 0.20
C LYS A 51 -0.49 -9.59 -0.61
N LYS A 52 -1.42 -9.93 -1.51
CA LYS A 52 -1.25 -10.96 -2.53
C LYS A 52 -1.00 -10.29 -3.88
N PRO A 53 0.07 -10.67 -4.60
CA PRO A 53 0.43 -10.04 -5.86
C PRO A 53 -0.66 -10.26 -6.92
N ILE A 54 -0.88 -9.23 -7.75
CA ILE A 54 -1.93 -9.24 -8.77
C ILE A 54 -1.66 -10.29 -9.84
N ASP A 55 -0.39 -10.54 -10.18
CA ASP A 55 0.02 -11.51 -11.19
C ASP A 55 -0.43 -12.95 -10.85
N GLU A 56 -0.46 -13.28 -9.55
CA GLU A 56 -0.92 -14.60 -9.07
C GLU A 56 -2.40 -14.61 -8.68
N TYR A 57 -2.94 -13.47 -8.20
CA TYR A 57 -4.31 -13.35 -7.69
C TYR A 57 -5.05 -12.16 -8.32
N PRO A 58 -5.29 -12.17 -9.65
CA PRO A 58 -5.93 -11.06 -10.35
C PRO A 58 -7.36 -10.77 -9.85
N GLU A 59 -8.06 -11.78 -9.35
CA GLU A 59 -9.38 -11.66 -8.73
C GLU A 59 -9.37 -10.82 -7.44
N LEU A 60 -8.22 -10.74 -6.77
CA LEU A 60 -8.03 -9.97 -5.53
C LEU A 60 -7.46 -8.57 -5.77
N ALA A 61 -7.24 -8.15 -7.03
CA ALA A 61 -6.56 -6.90 -7.36
C ALA A 61 -7.24 -5.65 -6.77
N TYR A 62 -8.56 -5.68 -6.57
CA TYR A 62 -9.32 -4.56 -5.99
C TYR A 62 -10.13 -4.96 -4.76
N ALA A 63 -9.82 -6.11 -4.16
CA ALA A 63 -10.39 -6.48 -2.87
C ALA A 63 -9.75 -5.59 -1.79
N VAL A 64 -10.57 -4.88 -1.01
CA VAL A 64 -10.07 -4.03 0.09
C VAL A 64 -9.38 -4.89 1.15
N SER A 65 -9.82 -6.14 1.32
CA SER A 65 -9.16 -7.13 2.19
C SER A 65 -7.77 -7.53 1.71
N ASN A 66 -7.46 -7.38 0.42
CA ASN A 66 -6.14 -7.63 -0.15
C ASN A 66 -5.24 -6.36 -0.12
N GLY A 67 -5.80 -5.20 0.23
CA GLY A 67 -5.04 -3.98 0.44
C GLY A 67 -4.47 -3.88 1.84
N GLN A 68 -3.30 -3.24 1.94
CA GLN A 68 -2.66 -2.83 3.18
C GLN A 68 -2.17 -1.38 3.03
N ALA A 69 -2.55 -0.51 3.96
CA ALA A 69 -2.12 0.88 3.96
C ALA A 69 -0.70 1.00 4.54
N LEU A 70 0.24 1.47 3.73
CA LEU A 70 1.65 1.57 4.09
C LEU A 70 2.22 2.96 3.80
N CYS A 71 3.21 3.38 4.59
CA CYS A 71 4.11 4.45 4.21
C CYS A 71 5.08 3.96 3.11
N ALA A 72 5.66 4.89 2.35
CA ALA A 72 6.60 4.56 1.27
C ALA A 72 7.76 3.67 1.74
N MET A 73 8.31 3.93 2.94
CA MET A 73 9.38 3.11 3.51
C MET A 73 8.95 1.67 3.77
N CYS A 74 7.79 1.45 4.39
CA CYS A 74 7.29 0.10 4.66
C CYS A 74 6.88 -0.61 3.37
N HIS A 75 6.33 0.12 2.40
CA HIS A 75 6.04 -0.41 1.08
C HIS A 75 7.32 -0.90 0.38
N ASN A 76 8.38 -0.09 0.35
CA ASN A 76 9.64 -0.44 -0.31
C ASN A 76 10.34 -1.63 0.36
N ARG A 77 10.22 -1.78 1.68
CA ARG A 77 10.71 -2.97 2.40
C ARG A 77 10.02 -4.27 2.01
N LYS A 78 8.78 -4.20 1.48
CA LYS A 78 8.04 -5.38 0.98
C LYS A 78 8.40 -5.74 -0.46
N HIS A 79 9.08 -4.84 -1.18
CA HIS A 79 9.56 -5.07 -2.55
C HIS A 79 11.07 -4.77 -2.65
N PRO A 80 11.93 -5.52 -1.93
CA PRO A 80 13.39 -5.31 -1.99
C PRO A 80 13.95 -5.45 -3.41
N GLU A 81 13.31 -6.26 -4.27
CA GLU A 81 13.67 -6.45 -5.68
C GLU A 81 13.35 -5.25 -6.58
N LYS A 82 12.62 -4.24 -6.09
CA LYS A 82 12.16 -3.08 -6.87
C LYS A 82 12.89 -1.77 -6.57
N GLY A 83 14.11 -1.85 -6.02
CA GLY A 83 15.10 -0.78 -5.90
C GLY A 83 14.57 0.65 -6.07
N ARG A 84 14.20 1.29 -4.95
CA ARG A 84 13.88 2.74 -4.83
C ARG A 84 13.05 3.32 -5.99
N LYS A 85 11.89 2.76 -6.30
CA LYS A 85 10.87 3.49 -7.09
C LYS A 85 9.48 3.26 -6.51
N HIS A 86 9.01 4.21 -5.70
CA HIS A 86 7.65 4.77 -5.63
C HIS A 86 7.54 5.76 -4.47
#